data_AF-A0A3Q3AP13-F1
#
_entry.id   AF-A0A3Q3AP13-F1
#
_cell.length_a   1.000
_cell.length_b   1.000
_cell.length_c   1.000
_cell.angle_alpha   90.00
_cell.angle_beta   90.00
_cell.angle_gamma   90.00
#
_symmetry.space_group_name_H-M   'P 1'
#
loop_
_entity.id
_entity.type
_entity.pdbx_description
1 polymer ?
#
loop_
_entity_poly.entity_id
_entity_poly.type
_entity_poly.pdbx_seq_one_letter_code
_entity_poly.pdbx_strand_id
1 'polypeptide(L)'
;MYAGRKRRKPAQRGVKPTPTEGTKSNPSKRHRDRLNSELDRLAGLLPFPKDVLSSLDKLSILRLSVSFLRTKSFFSGGSRTQTVQVHLVSALNGFVLVVTAEGNIFFCSHTIQDFLGFHQVFNFSVQAERVSGSVSDIQ
;
A
#
# COMPACT_ATOMS: atom_id res chain seq x y z
N MET A 1 16.57 -24.72 -61.08
CA MET A 1 17.55 -25.54 -60.32
C MET A 1 17.51 -25.08 -58.86
N TYR A 2 16.80 -25.79 -57.97
CA TYR A 2 16.64 -25.41 -56.55
C TYR A 2 17.83 -25.86 -55.70
N ALA A 3 18.39 -24.97 -54.87
CA ALA A 3 19.41 -25.32 -53.89
C ALA A 3 18.74 -25.80 -52.58
N GLY A 4 18.77 -27.12 -52.34
CA GLY A 4 18.28 -27.73 -51.11
C GLY A 4 19.16 -27.40 -49.90
N ARG A 5 18.61 -26.70 -48.91
CA ARG A 5 19.30 -26.47 -47.62
C ARG A 5 19.29 -27.76 -46.79
N LYS A 6 20.47 -28.31 -46.56
CA LYS A 6 20.76 -29.52 -45.78
C LYS A 6 20.35 -29.30 -44.31
N ARG A 7 19.28 -29.96 -43.88
CA ARG A 7 18.72 -29.92 -42.51
C ARG A 7 19.67 -30.66 -41.55
N ARG A 8 20.41 -29.94 -40.72
CA ARG A 8 21.24 -30.53 -39.64
C ARG A 8 20.33 -31.06 -38.53
N LYS A 9 20.49 -32.34 -38.17
CA LYS A 9 19.82 -32.97 -37.02
C LYS A 9 20.39 -32.41 -35.71
N PRO A 10 19.59 -32.14 -34.66
CA PRO A 10 20.12 -31.74 -33.37
C PRO A 10 20.87 -32.91 -32.71
N ALA A 11 22.11 -32.66 -32.30
CA ALA A 11 22.95 -33.58 -31.56
C ALA A 11 22.49 -33.71 -30.10
N GLN A 12 22.79 -34.87 -29.52
CA GLN A 12 22.27 -35.40 -28.26
C GLN A 12 22.64 -34.61 -27.00
N ARG A 13 21.77 -34.76 -26.00
CA ARG A 13 21.83 -34.23 -24.63
C ARG A 13 23.22 -34.36 -23.99
N GLY A 14 23.83 -33.22 -23.67
CA GLY A 14 24.94 -33.10 -22.72
C GLY A 14 24.43 -32.80 -21.32
N VAL A 15 25.07 -33.42 -20.33
CA VAL A 15 24.77 -33.43 -18.90
C VAL A 15 24.55 -32.02 -18.32
N LYS A 16 23.49 -31.89 -17.51
CA LYS A 16 23.10 -30.69 -16.76
C LYS A 16 24.20 -30.38 -15.73
N PRO A 17 24.94 -29.25 -15.82
CA PRO A 17 25.83 -28.86 -14.74
C PRO A 17 25.01 -28.48 -13.51
N THR A 18 25.49 -28.91 -12.35
CA THR A 18 25.01 -28.55 -11.02
C THR A 18 24.91 -27.03 -10.88
N PRO A 19 23.86 -26.48 -10.23
CA PRO A 19 23.76 -25.04 -10.01
C PRO A 19 24.84 -24.64 -9.01
N THR A 20 25.89 -23.96 -9.50
CA THR A 20 26.85 -23.28 -8.65
C THR A 20 26.15 -22.13 -7.93
N GLU A 21 26.18 -22.17 -6.60
CA GLU A 21 25.90 -21.03 -5.73
C GLU A 21 26.67 -19.80 -6.26
N GLY A 22 25.97 -18.70 -6.51
CA GLY A 22 26.64 -17.44 -6.86
C GLY A 22 26.07 -16.65 -8.04
N THR A 23 24.85 -16.94 -8.52
CA THR A 23 24.15 -15.96 -9.35
C THR A 23 23.78 -14.75 -8.50
N LYS A 24 24.67 -13.75 -8.52
CA LYS A 24 24.41 -12.41 -8.01
C LYS A 24 23.02 -11.98 -8.52
N SER A 25 22.04 -11.90 -7.60
CA SER A 25 20.68 -11.43 -7.89
C SER A 25 20.73 -10.23 -8.85
N ASN A 26 19.97 -10.28 -9.95
CA ASN A 26 19.85 -9.21 -10.94
C ASN A 26 19.71 -7.85 -10.25
N PRO A 27 20.48 -6.80 -10.65
CA PRO A 27 20.36 -5.46 -10.08
C PRO A 27 18.92 -4.95 -9.92
N SER A 28 18.04 -5.22 -10.89
CA SER A 28 16.62 -4.87 -10.82
C SER A 28 15.89 -5.61 -9.69
N LYS A 29 16.19 -6.90 -9.49
CA LYS A 29 15.64 -7.69 -8.37
C LYS A 29 16.09 -7.11 -7.03
N ARG A 30 17.39 -6.84 -6.86
CA ARG A 30 17.94 -6.23 -5.64
C ARG A 30 17.30 -4.88 -5.32
N HIS A 31 17.05 -4.06 -6.35
CA HIS A 31 16.39 -2.78 -6.17
C HIS A 31 14.94 -2.94 -5.65
N ARG A 32 14.16 -3.86 -6.25
CA ARG A 32 12.81 -4.18 -5.77
C ARG A 32 12.81 -4.75 -4.36
N ASP A 33 13.76 -5.63 -4.04
CA ASP A 33 13.88 -6.22 -2.71
C ASP A 33 14.14 -5.14 -1.66
N ARG A 34 15.04 -4.17 -1.95
CA ARG A 34 15.28 -3.02 -1.08
C ARG A 34 14.03 -2.16 -0.86
N LEU A 35 13.30 -1.84 -1.94
CA LEU A 35 12.07 -1.06 -1.83
C LEU A 35 10.99 -1.78 -1.03
N ASN A 36 10.84 -3.10 -1.20
CA ASN A 36 9.87 -3.89 -0.44
C ASN A 36 10.22 -3.91 1.05
N SER A 37 11.50 -4.07 1.39
CA SER A 37 11.96 -4.02 2.78
C SER A 37 11.67 -2.68 3.46
N GLU A 38 11.85 -1.56 2.75
CA GLU A 38 11.47 -0.24 3.28
C GLU A 38 9.95 -0.06 3.37
N LEU A 39 9.17 -0.62 2.44
CA LEU A 39 7.70 -0.63 2.55
C LEU A 39 7.21 -1.44 3.74
N ASP A 40 7.80 -2.62 4.00
CA ASP A 40 7.46 -3.46 5.16
C ASP A 40 7.81 -2.74 6.47
N ARG A 41 8.98 -2.08 6.50
CA ARG A 41 9.39 -1.24 7.62
C ARG A 41 8.42 -0.08 7.83
N LEU A 42 8.02 0.60 6.77
CA LEU A 42 7.08 1.71 6.81
C LEU A 42 5.71 1.25 7.35
N ALA A 43 5.21 0.10 6.88
CA ALA A 43 3.98 -0.49 7.39
C ALA A 43 4.06 -0.72 8.92
N GLY A 44 5.18 -1.25 9.41
CA GLY A 44 5.42 -1.47 10.83
C GLY A 44 5.48 -0.20 11.70
N LEU A 45 5.59 0.99 11.11
CA LEU A 45 5.54 2.28 11.82
C LEU A 45 4.13 2.85 11.94
N LEU A 46 3.16 2.29 11.21
CA LEU A 46 1.77 2.75 11.26
C LEU A 46 1.10 2.33 12.57
N PRO A 47 0.15 3.13 13.11
CA PRO A 47 -0.56 2.83 14.35
C PRO A 47 -1.66 1.78 14.16
N PHE A 48 -1.31 0.61 13.61
CA PHE A 48 -2.23 -0.52 13.40
C PHE A 48 -1.60 -1.83 13.87
N PRO A 49 -2.42 -2.80 14.31
CA PRO A 49 -1.91 -4.12 14.70
C PRO A 49 -1.32 -4.86 13.48
N LYS A 50 -0.33 -5.73 13.74
CA LYS A 50 0.39 -6.47 12.70
C LYS A 50 -0.53 -7.33 11.84
N ASP A 51 -1.60 -7.88 12.40
CA ASP A 51 -2.56 -8.71 11.68
C ASP A 51 -3.21 -7.93 10.53
N VAL A 52 -3.58 -6.68 10.77
CA VAL A 52 -4.16 -5.79 9.76
C VAL A 52 -3.09 -5.34 8.76
N LEU A 53 -1.89 -5.00 9.23
CA LEU A 53 -0.79 -4.58 8.36
C LEU A 53 -0.36 -5.69 7.39
N SER A 54 -0.43 -6.95 7.83
CA SER A 54 -0.02 -8.11 7.03
C SER A 54 -0.90 -8.35 5.79
N SER A 55 -2.15 -7.89 5.81
CA SER A 55 -3.07 -8.00 4.68
C SER A 55 -3.05 -6.80 3.74
N LEU A 56 -2.26 -5.76 4.04
CA LEU A 56 -2.22 -4.55 3.23
C LEU A 56 -1.42 -4.73 1.95
N ASP A 57 -1.98 -4.23 0.85
CA ASP A 57 -1.23 -4.04 -0.37
C ASP A 57 -0.33 -2.79 -0.28
N LYS A 58 0.66 -2.72 -1.17
CA LYS A 58 1.68 -1.66 -1.17
C LYS A 58 1.09 -0.27 -1.35
N LEU A 59 0.01 -0.14 -2.13
CA LEU A 59 -0.63 1.16 -2.33
C LEU A 59 -1.36 1.60 -1.07
N SER A 60 -2.05 0.70 -0.37
CA SER A 60 -2.67 1.04 0.91
C SER A 60 -1.64 1.45 1.96
N ILE A 61 -0.49 0.77 2.05
CA ILE A 61 0.61 1.15 2.95
C ILE A 61 1.04 2.60 2.69
N LEU A 62 1.27 2.98 1.43
CA LEU A 62 1.65 4.34 1.05
C LEU A 62 0.56 5.37 1.39
N ARG A 63 -0.71 5.05 1.09
CA ARG A 63 -1.85 5.94 1.37
C ARG A 63 -2.03 6.21 2.85
N LEU A 64 -1.98 5.15 3.67
CA LEU A 64 -2.07 5.24 5.12
C LEU A 64 -0.90 6.03 5.70
N SER A 65 0.31 5.85 5.15
CA SER A 65 1.49 6.61 5.56
C SER A 65 1.34 8.11 5.29
N VAL A 66 0.94 8.49 4.08
CA VAL A 66 0.69 9.88 3.72
C VAL A 66 -0.44 10.47 4.56
N SER A 67 -1.53 9.72 4.74
CA SER A 67 -2.63 10.12 5.61
C SER A 67 -2.16 10.40 7.03
N PHE A 68 -1.46 9.44 7.64
CA PHE A 68 -0.93 9.55 8.99
C PHE A 68 -0.03 10.77 9.16
N LEU A 69 0.86 11.05 8.20
CA LEU A 69 1.72 12.23 8.24
C LEU A 69 0.92 13.53 8.14
N ARG A 70 -0.10 13.60 7.27
CA ARG A 70 -0.96 14.79 7.16
C ARG A 70 -1.78 15.01 8.43
N THR A 71 -2.37 13.96 8.98
CA THR A 71 -3.11 14.00 10.25
C THR A 71 -2.19 14.43 11.39
N LYS A 72 -0.99 13.83 11.49
CA LYS A 72 0.02 14.18 12.49
C LYS A 72 0.47 15.64 12.36
N SER A 73 0.69 16.13 11.15
CA SER A 73 1.07 17.51 10.89
C SER A 73 -0.05 18.49 11.25
N PHE A 74 -1.31 18.17 10.93
CA PHE A 74 -2.47 18.98 11.26
C PHE A 74 -2.65 19.15 12.77
N PHE A 75 -2.54 18.06 13.53
CA PHE A 75 -2.64 18.11 14.99
C PHE A 75 -1.39 18.67 15.67
N SER A 76 -0.22 18.62 15.03
CA SER A 76 1.02 19.16 15.59
C SER A 76 1.03 20.68 15.69
N GLY A 77 0.17 21.40 14.97
CA GLY A 77 0.01 22.85 15.07
C GLY A 77 -0.88 23.32 16.25
N GLY A 78 -1.56 22.39 16.95
CA GLY A 78 -2.51 22.68 18.02
C GLY A 78 -2.06 22.12 19.37
N SER A 79 -1.51 22.97 20.21
CA SER A 79 -1.15 22.69 21.61
C SER A 79 -2.32 22.10 22.44
N ARG A 80 -2.05 20.99 23.17
CA ARG A 80 -2.79 20.45 24.34
C ARG A 80 -4.14 19.71 24.17
N THR A 81 -4.56 19.29 22.97
CA THR A 81 -5.89 18.64 22.80
C THR A 81 -5.92 17.10 22.76
N GLN A 82 -4.78 16.40 22.66
CA GLN A 82 -4.78 14.94 22.41
C GLN A 82 -5.52 14.10 23.47
N THR A 83 -5.37 14.41 24.76
CA THR A 83 -6.03 13.64 25.83
C THR A 83 -7.52 13.93 25.96
N VAL A 84 -7.94 15.15 25.63
CA VAL A 84 -9.35 15.58 25.71
C VAL A 84 -10.16 14.99 24.54
N GLN A 85 -9.55 14.89 23.36
CA GLN A 85 -10.20 14.38 22.15
C GLN A 85 -10.56 12.88 22.25
N VAL A 86 -9.70 12.05 22.85
CA VAL A 86 -9.95 10.60 22.95
C VAL A 86 -11.19 10.30 23.82
N HIS A 87 -11.35 10.99 24.96
CA HIS A 87 -12.52 10.81 25.81
C HIS A 87 -13.79 11.44 25.22
N LEU A 88 -13.67 12.57 24.52
CA LEU A 88 -14.83 13.23 23.92
C LEU A 88 -15.44 12.40 22.79
N VAL A 89 -14.60 11.74 21.99
CA VAL A 89 -15.05 10.85 20.90
C VAL A 89 -15.76 9.60 21.44
N SER A 90 -15.33 9.05 22.59
CA SER A 90 -16.04 7.95 23.25
C SER A 90 -17.35 8.38 23.90
N ALA A 91 -17.48 9.65 24.31
CA ALA A 91 -18.71 10.21 24.87
C ALA A 91 -19.74 10.64 23.79
N LEU A 92 -19.30 10.74 22.54
CA LEU A 92 -20.17 11.01 21.40
C LEU A 92 -20.90 9.73 21.00
N ASN A 93 -22.23 9.78 20.94
CA ASN A 93 -23.06 8.70 20.44
C ASN A 93 -23.06 8.66 18.88
N GLY A 94 -21.86 8.72 18.29
CA GLY A 94 -21.62 8.85 16.85
C GLY A 94 -20.14 8.75 16.48
N PHE A 95 -19.80 9.18 15.27
CA PHE A 95 -18.42 9.19 14.77
C PHE A 95 -18.04 10.55 14.18
N VAL A 96 -16.74 10.85 14.18
CA VAL A 96 -16.18 12.06 13.60
C VAL A 96 -15.57 11.72 12.24
N LEU A 97 -15.91 12.53 11.24
CA LEU A 97 -15.36 12.43 9.88
C LEU A 97 -14.79 13.79 9.48
N VAL A 98 -13.55 13.81 9.01
CA VAL A 98 -12.95 14.97 8.36
C VAL A 98 -12.87 14.66 6.88
N VAL A 99 -13.46 15.50 6.04
CA VAL A 99 -13.53 15.33 4.59
C VAL A 99 -12.97 16.59 3.92
N THR A 100 -12.21 16.42 2.84
CA THR A 100 -11.77 17.55 2.01
C THR A 100 -12.93 18.09 1.17
N ALA A 101 -12.78 19.29 0.60
CA ALA A 101 -13.78 19.89 -0.29
C ALA A 101 -14.08 19.03 -1.54
N GLU A 102 -13.16 18.15 -1.91
CA GLU A 102 -13.28 17.20 -3.03
C GLU A 102 -14.08 15.93 -2.66
N GLY A 103 -14.55 15.81 -1.40
CA GLY A 103 -15.23 14.62 -0.92
C GLY A 103 -14.29 13.48 -0.49
N ASN A 104 -13.00 13.76 -0.31
CA ASN A 104 -12.03 12.76 0.14
C ASN A 104 -11.97 12.68 1.67
N ILE A 105 -12.16 11.49 2.22
CA ILE A 105 -12.07 11.27 3.67
C ILE A 105 -10.61 11.41 4.12
N PHE A 106 -10.36 12.39 4.99
CA PHE A 106 -9.06 12.74 5.55
C PHE A 106 -8.83 12.16 6.95
N PHE A 107 -9.90 11.93 7.72
CA PHE A 107 -9.83 11.28 9.02
C PHE A 107 -11.20 10.69 9.38
N CYS A 108 -11.22 9.54 10.04
CA CYS A 108 -12.40 8.99 10.71
C CYS A 108 -12.03 8.54 12.12
N SER A 109 -12.93 8.74 13.08
CA SER A 109 -12.79 8.17 14.42
C SER A 109 -12.96 6.65 14.41
N HIS A 110 -12.33 5.97 15.37
CA HIS A 110 -12.43 4.52 15.53
C HIS A 110 -13.88 4.03 15.72
N THR A 111 -14.75 4.85 16.34
CA THR A 111 -16.17 4.55 16.57
C THR A 111 -16.97 4.33 15.29
N ILE A 112 -16.47 4.74 14.11
CA ILE A 112 -17.14 4.46 12.82
C ILE A 112 -17.38 2.97 12.58
N GLN A 113 -16.53 2.11 13.13
CA GLN A 113 -16.66 0.66 13.04
C GLN A 113 -17.93 0.16 13.73
N ASP A 114 -18.33 0.78 14.83
CA ASP A 114 -19.50 0.39 15.61
C ASP A 114 -20.81 0.75 14.90
N PHE A 115 -20.79 1.82 14.09
CA PHE A 115 -21.97 2.30 13.37
C PHE A 115 -22.10 1.74 11.94
N LEU A 116 -20.98 1.60 11.22
CA LEU A 116 -20.98 1.26 9.80
C LEU A 116 -20.25 -0.06 9.48
N GLY A 117 -19.59 -0.69 10.45
CA GLY A 117 -18.85 -1.95 10.26
C GLY A 117 -17.53 -1.81 9.49
N PHE A 118 -17.12 -0.59 9.11
CA PHE A 118 -15.88 -0.37 8.37
C PHE A 118 -14.70 -0.19 9.32
N HIS A 119 -13.67 -1.01 9.14
CA HIS A 119 -12.38 -0.80 9.79
C HIS A 119 -11.76 0.50 9.26
N GLN A 120 -11.19 1.34 10.13
CA GLN A 120 -10.55 2.62 9.80
C GLN A 120 -9.51 2.51 8.65
N VAL A 121 -8.92 1.33 8.49
CA VAL A 121 -7.95 0.98 7.45
C VAL A 121 -8.58 0.86 6.06
N PHE A 122 -9.82 0.39 5.97
CA PHE A 122 -10.54 0.21 4.71
C PHE A 122 -10.99 1.54 4.08
N ASN A 123 -11.33 2.55 4.89
CA ASN A 123 -11.76 3.87 4.37
C ASN A 123 -10.67 4.59 3.55
N PHE A 124 -9.39 4.39 3.88
CA PHE A 124 -8.27 4.95 3.10
C PHE A 124 -7.92 4.14 1.85
N SER A 125 -8.22 2.84 1.85
CA SER A 125 -7.95 1.96 0.70
C SER A 125 -8.98 2.14 -0.42
N VAL A 126 -10.27 2.26 -0.06
CA VAL A 126 -11.41 2.40 -0.99
C VAL A 126 -11.38 3.70 -1.82
N GLN A 127 -10.84 4.79 -1.27
CA GLN A 127 -10.88 6.10 -1.95
C GLN A 127 -10.12 6.11 -3.29
N ALA A 128 -9.16 5.21 -3.47
CA ALA A 128 -8.27 5.29 -4.61
C ALA A 128 -8.57 4.30 -5.74
N GLU A 129 -9.53 3.40 -5.54
CA GLU A 129 -10.17 2.73 -6.67
C GLU A 129 -11.05 3.73 -7.46
N ARG A 130 -11.56 4.77 -6.79
CA ARG A 130 -12.32 5.86 -7.46
C ARG A 130 -11.44 6.87 -8.21
N VAL A 131 -10.14 6.96 -7.93
CA VAL A 131 -9.26 7.94 -8.58
C VAL A 131 -8.69 7.43 -9.92
N SER A 132 -8.80 6.13 -10.25
CA SER A 132 -8.35 5.62 -11.55
C SER A 132 -9.41 5.67 -12.67
N GLY A 133 -10.60 6.22 -12.40
CA GLY A 133 -11.72 6.23 -13.36
C GLY A 133 -11.86 7.47 -14.25
N SER A 134 -10.95 8.45 -14.17
CA SER A 134 -11.10 9.72 -14.89
C SER A 134 -9.84 10.12 -15.65
N VAL A 135 -9.42 9.28 -16.60
CA VAL A 135 -8.52 9.68 -17.69
C VAL A 135 -9.07 9.08 -18.98
N SER A 136 -10.23 9.56 -19.45
CA SER A 136 -10.75 9.17 -20.77
C SER A 136 -11.63 10.19 -21.47
N ASP A 137 -11.74 11.45 -21.00
CA ASP A 137 -12.53 12.47 -21.71
C ASP A 137 -11.75 13.79 -21.87
N ILE A 138 -10.73 13.76 -22.73
CA ILE A 138 -10.34 14.92 -23.55
C ILE A 138 -10.08 14.37 -24.96
N GLN A 139 -11.15 14.31 -25.76
CA GLN A 139 -11.07 14.48 -27.21
C GLN A 139 -11.42 15.93 -27.53
#